data_AF-A0AB39QS99-F1
#
_entry.id   AF-A0AB39QS99-F1
#
_cell.length_a   1.000
_cell.length_b   1.000
_cell.length_c   1.000
_cell.angle_alpha   90.00
_cell.angle_beta   90.00
_cell.angle_gamma   90.00
#
_symmetry.space_group_name_H-M   'P 1'
#
loop_
_entity.id
_entity.type
_entity.pdbx_description
1 polymer ?
#
loop_
_entity_poly.entity_id
_entity_poly.type
_entity_poly.pdbx_seq_one_letter_code
_entity_poly.pdbx_strand_id
1 'polypeptide(L)'
;MAVADPEATVSGDAKAGLVRVVYGGGKGTSELNQDLAPVPGDAGPNDYFGDSLATVDYNKDGCTDLVVGTSREDVGSATDAGTVDVIYRASGGLGTGKAALHLEQGMGSEGILAASSESGDRMGTQVALVNRDPGATATDESLVMAVGVPGEDIGTVADAGAVQVFGLRGTPGAADRWVEAGNTARGPTGRHRAAGHHLRTGHRWPPGRRAPVRHVRSVSDGSTAA
;
A
#
# COMPACT_ATOMS: atom_id res chain seq x y z
N MET A 1 8.76 8.36 13.37
CA MET A 1 9.07 8.53 11.93
C MET A 1 9.68 7.23 11.46
N ALA A 2 9.31 6.74 10.28
CA ALA A 2 9.95 5.60 9.63
C ALA A 2 10.62 6.08 8.34
N VAL A 3 11.81 5.56 8.04
CA VAL A 3 12.60 5.88 6.85
C VAL A 3 13.06 4.56 6.24
N ALA A 4 12.64 4.29 5.01
CA ALA A 4 13.06 3.10 4.28
C ALA A 4 14.41 3.31 3.58
N ASP A 5 15.14 2.21 3.47
CA ASP A 5 16.32 2.05 2.63
C ASP A 5 16.19 0.70 1.89
N PRO A 6 15.31 0.62 0.88
CA PRO A 6 14.96 -0.66 0.24
C PRO A 6 16.12 -1.25 -0.57
N GLU A 7 17.19 -0.49 -0.83
CA GLU A 7 18.39 -1.00 -1.51
C GLU A 7 19.49 -1.47 -0.53
N ALA A 8 19.23 -1.39 0.79
CA ALA A 8 20.20 -1.80 1.79
C ALA A 8 20.55 -3.29 1.66
N THR A 9 21.82 -3.60 1.96
CA THR A 9 22.27 -4.98 2.14
C THR A 9 21.97 -5.44 3.56
N VAL A 10 21.31 -6.59 3.70
CA VAL A 10 21.05 -7.26 4.99
C VAL A 10 21.73 -8.62 4.95
N SER A 11 22.54 -8.95 5.96
CA SER A 11 23.22 -10.25 6.11
C SER A 11 24.03 -10.78 4.90
N GLY A 12 24.30 -9.94 3.89
CA GLY A 12 25.01 -10.33 2.66
C GLY A 12 24.14 -10.23 1.40
N ASP A 13 22.82 -10.16 1.58
CA ASP A 13 21.83 -10.09 0.52
C ASP A 13 21.67 -8.65 0.04
N ALA A 14 22.11 -8.40 -1.20
CA ALA A 14 22.08 -7.09 -1.80
C ALA A 14 20.63 -6.66 -2.09
N LYS A 15 20.28 -5.43 -1.70
CA LYS A 15 18.93 -4.87 -1.90
C LYS A 15 17.82 -5.69 -1.26
N ALA A 16 18.12 -6.33 -0.13
CA ALA A 16 17.11 -6.94 0.71
C ALA A 16 16.24 -5.88 1.38
N GLY A 17 16.82 -4.73 1.72
CA GLY A 17 16.12 -3.57 2.26
C GLY A 17 15.96 -3.57 3.77
N LEU A 18 15.81 -2.38 4.34
CA LEU A 18 15.53 -2.18 5.76
C LEU A 18 14.71 -0.91 5.99
N VAL A 19 14.09 -0.80 7.17
CA VAL A 19 13.39 0.39 7.64
C VAL A 19 13.96 0.86 8.97
N ARG A 20 14.35 2.13 9.06
CA ARG A 20 14.77 2.77 10.32
C ARG A 20 13.62 3.54 10.93
N VAL A 21 13.33 3.25 12.20
CA VAL A 21 12.28 3.90 12.98
C VAL A 21 12.92 4.83 14.00
N VAL A 22 12.61 6.11 13.90
CA VAL A 22 13.00 7.14 14.88
C VAL A 22 11.83 7.36 15.83
N TYR A 23 12.04 7.05 17.11
CA TYR A 23 11.04 7.25 18.15
C TYR A 23 11.13 8.66 18.75
N GLY A 24 9.96 9.24 19.04
CA GLY A 24 9.86 10.53 19.71
C GLY A 24 10.29 10.48 21.18
N GLY A 25 10.53 11.66 21.77
CA GLY A 25 10.81 11.79 23.21
C GLY A 25 12.18 11.25 23.65
N GLY A 26 13.17 11.24 22.75
CA GLY A 26 14.53 10.80 23.07
C GLY A 26 14.71 9.29 23.19
N LYS A 27 13.74 8.49 22.76
CA LYS A 27 13.76 7.01 22.84
C LYS A 27 14.69 6.33 21.83
N GLY A 28 15.40 7.11 21.01
CA GLY A 28 16.39 6.59 20.04
C GLY A 28 15.76 6.04 18.76
N THR A 29 16.49 5.14 18.12
CA THR A 29 16.15 4.56 16.82
C THR A 29 16.18 3.03 16.87
N SER A 30 15.33 2.39 16.07
CA SER A 30 15.38 0.96 15.77
C SER A 30 15.52 0.73 14.28
N GLU A 31 16.04 -0.43 13.91
CA GLU A 31 16.09 -0.92 12.53
C GLU A 31 15.19 -2.14 12.41
N LEU A 32 14.52 -2.28 11.28
CA LEU A 32 13.64 -3.39 10.91
C LEU A 32 14.09 -3.94 9.55
N ASN A 33 14.20 -5.26 9.45
CA ASN A 33 14.40 -6.02 8.22
C ASN A 33 13.83 -7.44 8.45
N GLN A 34 13.70 -8.23 7.39
CA GLN A 34 13.07 -9.56 7.44
C GLN A 34 13.88 -10.61 8.25
N ASP A 35 15.18 -10.40 8.50
CA ASP A 35 15.96 -11.29 9.40
C ASP A 35 15.64 -11.10 10.89
N LEU A 36 14.86 -10.06 11.24
CA LEU A 36 14.46 -9.83 12.63
C LEU A 36 13.20 -10.62 12.96
N ALA A 37 13.24 -11.36 14.07
CA ALA A 37 12.12 -12.17 14.57
C ALA A 37 10.69 -11.55 14.52
N PRO A 38 10.46 -10.24 14.76
CA PRO A 38 9.11 -9.66 14.63
C PRO A 38 8.64 -9.41 13.19
N VAL A 39 9.51 -9.56 12.18
CA VAL A 39 9.19 -9.34 10.76
C VAL A 39 9.06 -10.72 10.09
N PRO A 40 7.94 -11.02 9.43
CA PRO A 40 7.78 -12.26 8.67
C PRO A 40 8.73 -12.35 7.47
N GLY A 41 9.03 -13.58 7.05
CA GLY A 41 9.94 -13.86 5.94
C GLY A 41 11.41 -13.93 6.38
N ASP A 42 12.29 -14.03 5.40
CA ASP A 42 13.74 -13.97 5.55
C ASP A 42 14.25 -12.92 4.55
N ALA A 43 15.31 -12.18 4.86
CA ALA A 43 15.83 -11.18 3.93
C ALA A 43 16.50 -11.87 2.73
N GLY A 44 16.01 -11.62 1.51
CA GLY A 44 16.59 -12.14 0.28
C GLY A 44 17.12 -11.04 -0.67
N PRO A 45 17.95 -11.42 -1.65
CA PRO A 45 18.56 -10.47 -2.55
C PRO A 45 17.55 -9.94 -3.57
N ASN A 46 17.40 -8.61 -3.63
CA ASN A 46 16.47 -7.89 -4.49
C ASN A 46 14.98 -7.98 -4.07
N ASP A 47 14.68 -8.18 -2.78
CA ASP A 47 13.30 -8.18 -2.27
C ASP A 47 12.77 -6.77 -1.96
N TYR A 48 13.68 -5.82 -1.68
CA TYR A 48 13.38 -4.41 -1.46
C TYR A 48 12.42 -4.13 -0.28
N PHE A 49 12.59 -4.80 0.86
CA PHE A 49 11.82 -4.55 2.08
C PHE A 49 11.77 -3.04 2.41
N GLY A 50 10.55 -2.51 2.52
CA GLY A 50 10.32 -1.09 2.79
C GLY A 50 10.19 -0.20 1.56
N ASP A 51 10.06 -0.76 0.36
CA ASP A 51 9.83 0.02 -0.87
C ASP A 51 8.52 0.83 -0.86
N SER A 52 7.54 0.44 -0.04
CA SER A 52 6.40 1.25 0.32
C SER A 52 6.09 1.18 1.81
N LEU A 53 5.65 2.31 2.37
CA LEU A 53 5.33 2.45 3.79
C LEU A 53 3.99 3.16 3.99
N ALA A 54 3.23 2.69 4.97
CA ALA A 54 2.09 3.41 5.53
C ALA A 54 2.06 3.25 7.06
N THR A 55 1.25 4.07 7.74
CA THR A 55 1.09 3.99 9.19
C THR A 55 -0.38 4.07 9.55
N VAL A 56 -0.84 3.19 10.41
CA VAL A 56 -2.25 3.09 10.84
C VAL A 56 -2.30 2.38 12.19
N ASP A 57 -3.27 2.72 13.05
CA ASP A 57 -3.60 1.85 14.19
C ASP A 57 -4.49 0.71 13.67
N TYR A 58 -3.87 -0.37 13.22
CA TYR A 58 -4.58 -1.45 12.51
C TYR A 58 -5.32 -2.36 13.50
N ASN A 59 -4.73 -2.60 14.68
CA ASN A 59 -5.31 -3.45 15.71
C ASN A 59 -6.20 -2.72 16.74
N LYS A 60 -6.26 -1.39 16.69
CA LYS A 60 -7.06 -0.52 17.56
C LYS A 60 -6.66 -0.54 19.01
N ASP A 61 -5.37 -0.71 19.29
CA ASP A 61 -4.85 -0.66 20.65
C ASP A 61 -4.45 0.76 21.10
N GLY A 62 -4.64 1.76 20.24
CA GLY A 62 -4.27 3.15 20.48
C GLY A 62 -2.82 3.46 20.12
N CYS A 63 -2.05 2.50 19.59
CA CYS A 63 -0.73 2.70 19.03
C CYS A 63 -0.77 2.70 17.50
N THR A 64 -0.04 3.62 16.89
CA THR A 64 0.16 3.59 15.43
C THR A 64 1.13 2.47 15.06
N ASP A 65 0.68 1.56 14.21
CA ASP A 65 1.44 0.47 13.60
C ASP A 65 2.13 0.91 12.31
N LEU A 66 3.10 0.12 11.86
CA LEU A 66 3.82 0.32 10.60
C LEU A 66 3.38 -0.75 9.60
N VAL A 67 2.97 -0.31 8.41
CA VAL A 67 2.73 -1.19 7.27
C VAL A 67 3.91 -1.06 6.31
N VAL A 68 4.47 -2.20 5.91
CA VAL A 68 5.66 -2.29 5.07
C VAL A 68 5.34 -3.15 3.86
N GLY A 69 5.57 -2.63 2.66
CA GLY A 69 5.56 -3.41 1.43
C GLY A 69 6.95 -3.98 1.13
N THR A 70 6.95 -5.17 0.55
CA THR A 70 8.12 -5.84 -0.02
C THR A 70 7.70 -6.33 -1.40
N SER A 71 7.62 -5.41 -2.38
CA SER A 71 6.95 -5.71 -3.65
C SER A 71 7.67 -6.71 -4.53
N ARG A 72 8.88 -7.13 -4.16
CA ARG A 72 9.66 -8.13 -4.88
C ARG A 72 9.93 -9.40 -4.10
N GLU A 73 9.24 -9.59 -2.98
CA GLU A 73 9.27 -10.86 -2.27
C GLU A 73 8.82 -12.00 -3.18
N ASP A 74 9.57 -13.11 -3.15
CA ASP A 74 9.17 -14.35 -3.79
C ASP A 74 8.18 -15.11 -2.89
N VAL A 75 7.00 -15.44 -3.42
CA VAL A 75 6.00 -16.23 -2.70
C VAL A 75 5.96 -17.65 -3.26
N GLY A 76 6.56 -18.58 -2.51
CA GLY A 76 6.69 -19.97 -2.95
C GLY A 76 7.54 -20.10 -4.23
N SER A 77 6.90 -20.35 -5.38
CA SER A 77 7.59 -20.38 -6.68
C SER A 77 7.30 -19.17 -7.57
N ALA A 78 6.48 -18.23 -7.08
CA ALA A 78 6.12 -17.03 -7.82
C ALA A 78 7.14 -15.93 -7.54
N THR A 79 7.97 -15.62 -8.53
CA THR A 79 9.05 -14.64 -8.38
C THR A 79 8.51 -13.20 -8.43
N ASP A 80 9.02 -12.28 -7.61
CA ASP A 80 8.52 -10.90 -7.52
C ASP A 80 6.98 -10.84 -7.30
N ALA A 81 6.38 -11.78 -6.57
CA ALA A 81 4.94 -11.78 -6.29
C ALA A 81 4.56 -10.65 -5.32
N GLY A 82 5.42 -10.40 -4.34
CA GLY A 82 5.31 -9.30 -3.39
C GLY A 82 4.41 -9.59 -2.21
N THR A 83 4.70 -8.93 -1.09
CA THR A 83 3.97 -9.09 0.18
C THR A 83 3.81 -7.75 0.91
N VAL A 84 2.95 -7.74 1.93
CA VAL A 84 2.78 -6.61 2.86
C VAL A 84 2.73 -7.12 4.28
N ASP A 85 3.53 -6.51 5.17
CA ASP A 85 3.52 -6.80 6.60
C ASP A 85 2.98 -5.62 7.42
N VAL A 86 2.12 -5.91 8.39
CA VAL A 86 1.73 -4.97 9.44
C VAL A 86 2.49 -5.31 10.72
N ILE A 87 3.47 -4.49 11.05
CA ILE A 87 4.27 -4.60 12.27
C ILE A 87 3.59 -3.80 13.38
N TYR A 88 2.99 -4.53 14.33
CA TYR A 88 2.24 -3.91 15.42
C TYR A 88 3.15 -3.20 16.41
N ARG A 89 2.71 -2.04 16.89
CA ARG A 89 3.39 -1.29 17.94
C ARG A 89 2.81 -1.66 19.30
N ALA A 90 3.67 -1.73 20.31
CA ALA A 90 3.28 -1.82 21.71
C ALA A 90 4.06 -0.81 22.57
N SER A 91 3.86 -0.86 23.89
CA SER A 91 4.58 -0.01 24.85
C SER A 91 6.11 -0.14 24.75
N GLY A 92 6.60 -1.33 24.41
CA GLY A 92 8.02 -1.64 24.20
C GLY A 92 8.60 -1.20 22.84
N GLY A 93 7.77 -0.81 21.88
CA GLY A 93 8.21 -0.47 20.51
C GLY A 93 7.44 -1.23 19.43
N LEU A 94 7.85 -1.08 18.18
CA LEU A 94 7.36 -1.92 17.09
C LEU A 94 7.82 -3.37 17.26
N GLY A 95 6.93 -4.33 17.01
CA GLY A 95 7.23 -5.76 17.05
C GLY A 95 7.32 -6.37 18.45
N THR A 96 7.14 -5.61 19.53
CA THR A 96 7.32 -6.11 20.90
C THR A 96 6.03 -6.64 21.55
N GLY A 97 4.95 -6.77 20.79
CA GLY A 97 3.63 -7.11 21.30
C GLY A 97 2.98 -8.23 20.49
N LYS A 98 1.87 -7.90 19.83
CA LYS A 98 1.20 -8.82 18.89
C LYS A 98 2.16 -9.18 17.75
N ALA A 99 2.16 -10.44 17.34
CA ALA A 99 2.89 -10.89 16.15
C ALA A 99 2.41 -10.12 14.91
N ALA A 100 3.33 -9.81 13.99
CA ALA A 100 3.02 -9.14 12.75
C ALA A 100 1.93 -9.88 11.96
N LEU A 101 1.16 -9.11 11.20
CA LEU A 101 0.24 -9.67 10.21
C LEU A 101 0.93 -9.68 8.86
N HIS A 102 1.11 -10.86 8.31
CA HIS A 102 1.63 -11.08 6.96
C HIS A 102 0.48 -11.16 5.95
N LEU A 103 0.63 -10.50 4.80
CA LEU A 103 -0.36 -10.43 3.74
C LEU A 103 0.30 -10.74 2.39
N GLU A 104 -0.24 -11.73 1.70
CA GLU A 104 0.10 -12.09 0.32
C GLU A 104 -1.18 -12.53 -0.39
N GLN A 105 -1.14 -12.62 -1.73
CA GLN A 105 -2.28 -13.11 -2.51
C GLN A 105 -2.56 -14.59 -2.19
N GLY A 106 -3.84 -14.95 -2.10
CA GLY A 106 -4.27 -16.30 -1.73
C GLY A 106 -4.33 -16.56 -0.22
N MET A 107 -3.89 -15.62 0.63
CA MET A 107 -4.00 -15.71 2.10
C MET A 107 -5.14 -14.84 2.66
N GLY A 108 -5.73 -15.23 3.80
CA GLY A 108 -6.71 -14.39 4.54
C GLY A 108 -8.19 -14.72 4.29
N SER A 109 -9.02 -13.74 3.97
CA SER A 109 -10.46 -13.94 3.66
C SER A 109 -10.93 -13.07 2.48
N GLU A 110 -12.08 -13.42 1.89
CA GLU A 110 -12.71 -12.69 0.76
C GLU A 110 -11.82 -12.63 -0.50
N GLY A 111 -11.74 -11.48 -1.18
CA GLY A 111 -11.09 -11.35 -2.48
C GLY A 111 -9.60 -11.68 -2.52
N ILE A 112 -8.92 -11.64 -1.36
CA ILE A 112 -7.52 -12.06 -1.26
C ILE A 112 -7.39 -13.57 -1.39
N LEU A 113 -8.34 -14.35 -0.86
CA LEU A 113 -8.37 -15.81 -1.01
C LEU A 113 -8.65 -16.28 -2.44
N ALA A 114 -9.29 -15.44 -3.26
CA ALA A 114 -9.63 -15.79 -4.63
C ALA A 114 -8.48 -15.48 -5.61
N ALA A 115 -7.54 -14.63 -5.21
CA ALA A 115 -6.32 -14.34 -5.97
C ALA A 115 -5.25 -15.41 -5.68
N SER A 116 -4.34 -15.62 -6.62
CA SER A 116 -3.14 -16.44 -6.42
C SER A 116 -1.93 -15.55 -6.57
N SER A 117 -0.84 -15.82 -5.84
CA SER A 117 0.44 -15.16 -6.12
C SER A 117 0.98 -15.65 -7.45
N GLU A 118 1.12 -14.75 -8.41
CA GLU A 118 1.69 -14.98 -9.72
C GLU A 118 3.02 -14.21 -9.85
N SER A 119 3.89 -14.67 -10.76
CA SER A 119 5.20 -14.05 -10.91
C SER A 119 5.07 -12.66 -11.53
N GLY A 120 5.50 -11.64 -10.80
CA GLY A 120 5.45 -10.25 -11.27
C GLY A 120 4.25 -9.44 -10.79
N ASP A 121 3.35 -10.01 -9.98
CA ASP A 121 2.19 -9.31 -9.42
C ASP A 121 2.57 -8.07 -8.62
N ARG A 122 3.67 -8.19 -7.87
CA ARG A 122 4.28 -7.14 -7.06
C ARG A 122 3.31 -6.50 -6.08
N MET A 123 2.53 -7.32 -5.38
CA MET A 123 1.69 -6.87 -4.28
C MET A 123 2.52 -6.06 -3.29
N GLY A 124 1.98 -4.93 -2.84
CA GLY A 124 2.71 -4.04 -1.93
C GLY A 124 3.55 -2.97 -2.62
N THR A 125 3.57 -2.91 -3.96
CA THR A 125 4.22 -1.81 -4.72
C THR A 125 3.79 -0.42 -4.20
N GLN A 126 2.54 -0.30 -3.73
CA GLN A 126 2.10 0.88 -3.02
C GLN A 126 1.10 0.52 -1.93
N VAL A 127 1.32 1.04 -0.72
CA VAL A 127 0.35 1.00 0.37
C VAL A 127 -0.09 2.41 0.75
N ALA A 128 -1.39 2.63 0.94
CA ALA A 128 -1.92 3.90 1.41
C ALA A 128 -3.15 3.73 2.32
N LEU A 129 -3.31 4.63 3.29
CA LEU A 129 -4.61 4.81 3.94
C LEU A 129 -5.50 5.74 3.12
N VAL A 130 -6.73 5.30 2.89
CA VAL A 130 -7.71 6.00 2.08
C VAL A 130 -8.99 6.18 2.87
N ASN A 131 -9.46 7.43 2.98
CA ASN A 131 -10.82 7.70 3.42
C ASN A 131 -11.77 7.54 2.22
N ARG A 132 -12.64 6.53 2.27
CA ARG A 132 -13.64 6.25 1.24
C ARG A 132 -14.79 7.24 1.21
N ASP A 133 -14.94 8.07 2.25
CA ASP A 133 -15.82 9.23 2.26
C ASP A 133 -14.99 10.52 2.43
N PRO A 134 -14.34 11.02 1.37
CA PRO A 134 -13.46 12.18 1.45
C PRO A 134 -14.20 13.48 1.78
N GLY A 135 -15.54 13.49 1.80
CA GLY A 135 -16.37 14.62 2.22
C GLY A 135 -16.59 14.69 3.73
N ALA A 136 -16.28 13.61 4.46
CA ALA A 136 -16.46 13.49 5.90
C ALA A 136 -15.13 13.36 6.62
N THR A 137 -15.13 13.68 7.92
CA THR A 137 -14.04 13.31 8.81
C THR A 137 -13.88 11.79 8.78
N ALA A 138 -12.63 11.35 8.62
CA ALA A 138 -12.30 9.94 8.61
C ALA A 138 -12.75 9.26 9.92
N THR A 139 -13.48 8.16 9.78
CA THR A 139 -13.79 7.24 10.88
C THR A 139 -13.13 5.89 10.58
N ASP A 140 -13.09 5.01 11.57
CA ASP A 140 -12.66 3.62 11.37
C ASP A 140 -13.51 2.88 10.31
N GLU A 141 -14.73 3.34 10.01
CA GLU A 141 -15.56 2.77 8.95
C GLU A 141 -15.18 3.25 7.56
N SER A 142 -14.82 4.53 7.46
CA SER A 142 -14.52 5.17 6.19
C SER A 142 -13.06 4.99 5.79
N LEU A 143 -12.16 4.74 6.75
CA LEU A 143 -10.76 4.42 6.50
C LEU A 143 -10.56 2.96 6.07
N VAL A 144 -9.71 2.80 5.06
CA VAL A 144 -9.22 1.51 4.59
C VAL A 144 -7.74 1.61 4.27
N MET A 145 -7.04 0.49 4.36
CA MET A 145 -5.70 0.33 3.78
C MET A 145 -5.85 -0.20 2.35
N ALA A 146 -5.34 0.53 1.37
CA ALA A 146 -5.31 0.11 -0.03
C ALA A 146 -3.88 -0.32 -0.39
N VAL A 147 -3.75 -1.48 -1.03
CA VAL A 147 -2.51 -2.12 -1.45
C VAL A 147 -2.57 -2.35 -2.96
N GLY A 148 -1.61 -1.79 -3.69
CA GLY A 148 -1.49 -1.99 -5.14
C GLY A 148 -0.84 -3.33 -5.47
N VAL A 149 -1.39 -3.98 -6.50
CA VAL A 149 -0.88 -5.21 -7.12
C VAL A 149 -0.82 -4.98 -8.63
N PRO A 150 0.16 -4.21 -9.12
CA PRO A 150 0.14 -3.71 -10.50
C PRO A 150 0.29 -4.80 -11.57
N GLY A 151 0.92 -5.93 -11.24
CA GLY A 151 1.11 -7.05 -12.17
C GLY A 151 -0.05 -8.05 -12.20
N GLU A 152 -1.09 -7.84 -11.40
CA GLU A 152 -2.19 -8.81 -11.28
C GLU A 152 -2.86 -9.10 -12.63
N ASP A 153 -3.00 -10.38 -12.95
CA ASP A 153 -3.80 -10.84 -14.07
C ASP A 153 -5.29 -10.85 -13.70
N ILE A 154 -6.15 -10.31 -14.59
CA ILE A 154 -7.61 -10.37 -14.41
C ILE A 154 -8.23 -11.16 -15.56
N GLY A 155 -8.59 -12.41 -15.26
CA GLY A 155 -9.20 -13.33 -16.21
C GLY A 155 -8.23 -13.73 -17.32
N THR A 156 -8.29 -13.04 -18.46
CA THR A 156 -7.35 -13.28 -19.59
C THR A 156 -6.52 -12.05 -19.93
N VAL A 157 -6.65 -10.99 -19.13
CA VAL A 157 -5.89 -9.76 -19.29
C VAL A 157 -4.67 -9.85 -18.39
N ALA A 158 -3.51 -10.09 -19.01
CA ALA A 158 -2.24 -10.09 -18.31
C ALA A 158 -1.89 -8.68 -17.79
N ASP A 159 -1.31 -8.60 -16.60
CA ASP A 159 -0.86 -7.37 -15.93
C ASP A 159 -1.95 -6.27 -15.92
N ALA A 160 -3.21 -6.65 -15.69
CA ALA A 160 -4.32 -5.71 -15.63
C ALA A 160 -4.20 -4.75 -14.44
N GLY A 161 -3.60 -5.26 -13.36
CA GLY A 161 -3.37 -4.58 -12.11
C GLY A 161 -4.63 -4.50 -11.24
N ALA A 162 -4.43 -4.64 -9.93
CA ALA A 162 -5.47 -4.58 -8.93
C ALA A 162 -5.12 -3.66 -7.75
N VAL A 163 -6.13 -3.36 -6.94
CA VAL A 163 -5.96 -2.78 -5.62
C VAL A 163 -6.72 -3.66 -4.62
N GLN A 164 -5.98 -4.27 -3.71
CA GLN A 164 -6.58 -4.90 -2.54
C GLN A 164 -6.91 -3.83 -1.49
N VAL A 165 -8.10 -3.90 -0.90
CA VAL A 165 -8.52 -2.96 0.14
C VAL A 165 -8.87 -3.72 1.41
N PHE A 166 -8.17 -3.38 2.49
CA PHE A 166 -8.35 -3.96 3.81
C PHE A 166 -9.13 -2.99 4.69
N GLY A 167 -10.24 -3.46 5.25
CA GLY A 167 -11.01 -2.65 6.18
C GLY A 167 -10.33 -2.60 7.54
N LEU A 168 -10.36 -1.44 8.20
CA LEU A 168 -9.89 -1.31 9.58
C LEU A 168 -10.96 -1.79 10.59
N ARG A 169 -11.81 -2.75 10.23
CA ARG A 169 -12.94 -3.22 11.05
C ARG A 169 -12.89 -4.74 11.24
N GLY A 170 -13.12 -5.17 12.49
CA GLY A 170 -13.15 -6.60 12.84
C GLY A 170 -11.76 -7.18 13.03
N THR A 171 -11.69 -8.51 13.21
CA THR A 171 -10.43 -9.25 13.02
C THR A 171 -9.89 -9.01 11.60
N PRO A 172 -8.56 -9.02 11.38
CA PRO A 172 -7.98 -8.95 10.03
C PRO A 172 -8.72 -9.88 9.06
N GLY A 173 -9.09 -9.40 7.88
CA GLY A 173 -9.89 -10.16 6.91
C GLY A 173 -11.41 -9.86 6.89
N ALA A 174 -11.99 -9.37 7.99
CA ALA A 174 -13.46 -9.32 8.13
C ALA A 174 -14.16 -8.20 7.34
N ALA A 175 -13.43 -7.27 6.73
CA ALA A 175 -13.97 -6.11 6.04
C ALA A 175 -13.29 -5.82 4.69
N ASP A 176 -12.60 -6.82 4.13
CA ASP A 176 -11.75 -6.65 2.96
C ASP A 176 -12.59 -6.59 1.68
N ARG A 177 -12.18 -5.74 0.73
CA ARG A 177 -12.83 -5.56 -0.57
C ARG A 177 -11.81 -5.49 -1.68
N TRP A 178 -12.05 -6.24 -2.75
CA TRP A 178 -11.26 -6.20 -3.97
C TRP A 178 -11.72 -5.04 -4.88
N VAL A 179 -10.79 -4.24 -5.39
CA VAL A 179 -11.09 -3.11 -6.31
C VAL A 179 -10.25 -3.23 -7.59
N GLU A 180 -10.91 -3.49 -8.71
CA GLU A 180 -10.29 -3.68 -10.03
C GLU A 180 -10.38 -2.44 -10.94
N ALA A 181 -9.51 -2.39 -11.95
CA ALA A 181 -9.66 -1.49 -13.09
C ALA A 181 -10.93 -1.83 -13.90
N GLY A 182 -12.05 -1.16 -13.59
CA GLY A 182 -13.28 -1.28 -14.40
C GLY A 182 -14.61 -1.18 -13.64
N ASN A 183 -14.62 -1.18 -12.30
CA ASN A 183 -15.86 -1.14 -11.51
C ASN A 183 -16.16 0.22 -10.84
N THR A 184 -15.58 1.33 -11.30
CA THR A 184 -16.18 2.63 -10.99
C THR A 184 -17.34 2.84 -11.95
N ALA A 185 -18.53 3.17 -11.43
CA ALA A 185 -19.81 3.31 -12.14
C ALA A 185 -19.86 4.36 -13.29
N ARG A 186 -18.92 4.33 -14.23
CA ARG A 186 -18.85 5.28 -15.36
C ARG A 186 -18.11 4.70 -16.58
N GLY A 187 -18.72 3.69 -17.21
CA GLY A 187 -18.55 3.36 -18.64
C GLY A 187 -17.19 2.75 -19.07
N PRO A 188 -17.13 2.15 -20.27
CA PRO A 188 -16.01 1.31 -20.67
C PRO A 188 -14.79 2.16 -20.98
N THR A 189 -13.62 1.77 -20.47
CA THR A 189 -12.35 2.43 -20.81
C THR A 189 -11.54 1.56 -21.74
N GLY A 190 -11.14 2.16 -22.87
CA GLY A 190 -10.16 1.58 -23.77
C GLY A 190 -8.80 1.42 -23.09
N ARG A 191 -7.98 0.60 -23.75
CA ARG A 191 -6.60 0.21 -23.40
C ARG A 191 -5.80 1.39 -22.79
N HIS A 192 -5.02 1.10 -21.75
CA HIS A 192 -4.08 1.97 -21.02
C HIS A 192 -4.62 2.79 -19.85
N ARG A 193 -5.03 2.13 -18.75
CA ARG A 193 -4.83 2.64 -17.37
C ARG A 193 -4.69 1.45 -16.41
N ALA A 194 -3.45 1.04 -16.10
CA ALA A 194 -3.18 0.05 -15.07
C ALA A 194 -3.59 0.64 -13.69
N ALA A 195 -4.40 -0.12 -12.93
CA ALA A 195 -4.68 0.20 -11.53
C ALA A 195 -3.46 -0.12 -10.66
N GLY A 196 -3.46 0.29 -9.39
CA GLY A 196 -2.40 -0.09 -8.44
C GLY A 196 -1.10 0.73 -8.49
N HIS A 197 -0.79 1.45 -9.58
CA HIS A 197 0.46 2.23 -9.64
C HIS A 197 0.46 3.57 -8.88
N HIS A 198 -0.71 4.16 -8.61
CA HIS A 198 -0.83 5.47 -7.94
C HIS A 198 -2.11 5.60 -7.10
N LEU A 199 -2.00 5.40 -5.79
CA LEU A 199 -2.97 5.79 -4.76
C LEU A 199 -2.74 7.27 -4.41
N ARG A 200 -3.78 8.11 -4.55
CA ARG A 200 -3.74 9.55 -4.20
C ARG A 200 -4.71 9.84 -3.06
N THR A 201 -4.24 10.43 -1.98
CA THR A 201 -5.09 11.02 -0.94
C THR A 201 -5.48 12.44 -1.37
N GLY A 202 -6.75 12.64 -1.72
CA GLY A 202 -7.25 13.94 -2.16
C GLY A 202 -7.66 14.81 -0.97
N HIS A 203 -6.92 15.89 -0.69
CA HIS A 203 -7.44 16.99 0.12
C HIS A 203 -8.28 17.91 -0.77
N ARG A 204 -9.61 17.83 -0.68
CA ARG A 204 -10.50 18.81 -1.30
C ARG A 204 -10.79 19.92 -0.29
N TRP A 205 -10.31 21.13 -0.55
CA TRP A 205 -10.61 22.30 0.28
C TRP A 205 -12.13 22.59 0.29
N PRO A 206 -12.73 22.97 1.44
CA PRO A 206 -14.15 23.27 1.52
C PRO A 206 -14.55 24.42 0.59
N PRO A 207 -15.78 24.41 0.03
CA PRO A 207 -16.25 25.47 -0.85
C PRO A 207 -16.34 26.79 -0.07
N GLY A 208 -15.59 27.83 -0.49
CA GLY A 208 -15.83 29.18 0.03
C GLY A 208 -14.66 30.15 0.15
N ARG A 209 -13.41 29.79 -0.16
CA ARG A 209 -12.30 30.78 -0.14
C ARG A 209 -11.69 30.95 -1.52
N ARG A 210 -12.02 32.07 -2.16
CA ARG A 210 -11.37 32.54 -3.39
C ARG A 210 -9.97 33.05 -3.03
N ALA A 211 -8.94 32.57 -3.74
CA ALA A 211 -7.65 33.25 -3.85
C ALA A 211 -7.57 33.93 -5.24
N PRO A 212 -6.81 35.02 -5.40
CA PRO A 212 -6.91 35.91 -6.55
C PRO A 212 -6.39 35.24 -7.82
N VAL A 213 -7.21 35.32 -8.87
CA VAL A 213 -6.91 34.79 -10.19
C VAL A 213 -5.83 35.64 -10.86
N ARG A 214 -4.65 35.07 -11.14
CA ARG A 214 -3.84 35.47 -12.28
C ARG A 214 -4.16 34.51 -13.43
N HIS A 215 -4.95 35.00 -14.39
CA HIS A 215 -5.24 34.29 -15.63
C HIS A 215 -3.95 34.15 -16.45
N VAL A 216 -3.61 32.94 -16.87
CA VAL A 216 -2.92 32.72 -18.14
C VAL A 216 -3.98 32.18 -19.10
N ARG A 217 -4.42 33.01 -20.05
CA ARG A 217 -5.33 32.61 -21.14
C ARG A 217 -4.55 31.74 -22.11
N SER A 218 -5.13 30.62 -22.54
CA SER A 218 -4.77 29.98 -23.80
C SER A 218 -5.32 30.84 -24.94
N VAL A 219 -4.47 31.12 -25.94
CA VAL A 219 -4.88 31.66 -27.23
C VAL A 219 -5.55 30.51 -27.99
N SER A 220 -6.82 30.66 -28.34
CA SER A 220 -7.49 29.81 -29.31
C SER A 220 -7.24 30.40 -30.69
N ASP A 221 -6.46 29.71 -31.52
CA ASP A 221 -6.47 30.02 -32.96
C ASP A 221 -7.78 29.52 -33.56
N GLY A 222 -8.49 30.46 -34.16
CA GLY A 222 -9.83 30.29 -34.69
C GLY A 222 -9.85 29.44 -35.95
N SER A 223 -10.99 28.77 -36.13
CA SER A 223 -11.42 28.29 -37.43
C SER A 223 -11.66 29.46 -38.37
N THR A 224 -11.26 29.31 -39.63
CA THR A 224 -12.05 29.83 -40.75
C THR A 224 -12.20 28.73 -41.77
N ALA A 225 -13.46 28.43 -42.07
CA ALA A 225 -13.85 27.72 -43.27
C ALA A 225 -13.88 28.72 -44.44
N ALA A 226 -13.38 28.29 -45.60
CA ALA A 226 -13.89 28.60 -46.92
C ALA A 226 -13.57 27.39 -47.81
#